data_AF-A0A444J7G3-F1
#
_entry.id   AF-A0A444J7G3-F1
#
_cell.length_a   1.000
_cell.length_b   1.000
_cell.length_c   1.000
_cell.angle_alpha   90.00
_cell.angle_beta   90.00
_cell.angle_gamma   90.00
#
_symmetry.space_group_name_H-M   'P 1'
#
loop_
_entity.id
_entity.type
_entity.pdbx_description
1 polymer ?
#
loop_
_entity_poly.entity_id
_entity_poly.type
_entity_poly.pdbx_seq_one_letter_code
_entity_poly.pdbx_strand_id
1 'polypeptide(L)' 'GVVPLLVLEKSPAREQVKPLEPSPRLAPFSIAICTMRKKNRSPQVQAFWEIATSTEKGDKKV' A
#
# COMPACT_ATOMS: atom_id res chain seq x y z
N GLY A 1 -0.08 4.49 19.46
CA GLY A 1 1.13 4.43 18.63
C GLY A 1 0.84 4.98 17.24
N VAL A 2 1.86 5.31 16.46
CA VAL A 2 1.72 5.76 15.06
C VAL A 2 1.76 4.55 14.14
N VAL A 3 0.75 4.41 13.28
CA VAL A 3 0.66 3.32 12.30
C VAL A 3 0.14 3.87 10.97
N PRO A 4 0.52 3.27 9.83
CA PRO A 4 -0.15 3.56 8.57
C PRO A 4 -1.65 3.27 8.63
N LEU A 5 -2.46 4.14 8.03
CA LEU A 5 -3.91 3.95 8.00
C LEU A 5 -4.30 2.60 7.40
N LEU A 6 -3.64 2.19 6.32
CA LEU A 6 -3.85 0.89 5.66
C LEU A 6 -3.73 -0.30 6.64
N VAL A 7 -2.79 -0.24 7.59
CA VAL A 7 -2.60 -1.31 8.58
C VAL A 7 -3.80 -1.38 9.52
N LEU A 8 -4.28 -0.22 9.97
CA LEU A 8 -5.46 -0.17 10.83
C LEU A 8 -6.71 -0.67 10.09
N GLU A 9 -6.87 -0.30 8.82
CA GLU A 9 -8.03 -0.70 8.02
C GLU A 9 -8.16 -2.21 7.82
N LYS A 10 -7.03 -2.94 7.82
CA LYS A 10 -6.95 -4.39 7.64
C LYS A 10 -6.64 -5.15 8.94
N SER A 11 -6.72 -4.47 10.09
CA SER A 11 -6.42 -5.03 11.40
C SER A 11 -7.69 -5.45 12.15
N PRO A 12 -7.66 -6.54 12.94
CA PRO A 12 -8.72 -6.88 13.89
C PRO A 12 -9.00 -5.79 14.94
N ALA A 13 -8.04 -4.90 15.18
CA ALA A 13 -8.17 -3.81 16.15
C ALA A 13 -8.94 -2.59 15.61
N ARG A 14 -9.37 -2.61 14.34
CA ARG A 14 -10.05 -1.48 13.67
C ARG A 14 -11.21 -0.91 14.48
N GLU A 15 -12.03 -1.78 15.06
CA GLU A 15 -13.25 -1.40 15.81
C GLU A 15 -12.97 -0.96 17.24
N GLN A 16 -11.76 -1.22 17.74
CA GLN A 16 -11.38 -1.03 19.14
C GLN A 16 -10.60 0.28 19.36
N VAL A 17 -10.24 0.98 18.30
CA VAL A 17 -9.42 2.20 18.38
C VAL A 17 -9.97 3.30 17.49
N LYS A 18 -9.65 4.55 17.85
CA LYS A 18 -10.03 5.74 17.09
C LYS A 18 -8.76 6.44 16.56
N PRO A 19 -8.64 6.68 15.24
CA PRO A 19 -7.57 7.53 14.69
C PRO A 19 -7.61 8.93 15.28
N LEU A 20 -6.43 9.49 15.57
CA LEU A 20 -6.26 10.89 15.97
C LEU A 20 -5.50 11.62 14.88
N GLU A 21 -5.87 12.88 14.63
CA GLU A 21 -5.13 13.74 13.71
C GLU A 21 -3.74 14.06 14.28
N PRO A 22 -2.65 13.67 13.61
CA PRO A 22 -1.31 13.87 14.15
C PRO A 22 -0.89 15.35 14.08
N SER A 23 -0.39 15.86 15.19
CA SER A 23 0.28 17.15 15.28
C SER A 23 1.64 16.97 15.95
N PRO A 24 2.78 17.23 15.25
CA PRO A 24 2.86 17.77 13.89
C PRO A 24 2.40 16.77 12.81
N ARG A 25 2.04 17.28 11.63
CA ARG A 25 1.67 16.41 10.49
C ARG A 25 2.84 15.53 10.08
N LEU A 26 2.55 14.25 9.87
CA LEU A 26 3.53 13.27 9.41
C LEU A 26 3.67 13.36 7.89
N ALA A 27 4.90 13.21 7.39
CA ALA A 27 5.14 13.09 5.96
C ALA A 27 4.51 11.79 5.41
N PRO A 28 3.94 11.80 4.20
CA PRO A 28 3.51 10.57 3.54
C PRO A 28 4.68 9.61 3.35
N PHE A 29 4.39 8.31 3.43
CA PHE A 29 5.38 7.27 3.11
C PHE A 29 5.05 6.64 1.74
N SER A 30 6.08 6.15 1.06
CA SER A 30 5.94 5.47 -0.23
C SER A 30 6.09 3.97 -0.07
N ILE A 31 5.26 3.22 -0.80
CA ILE A 31 5.43 1.77 -0.98
C ILE A 31 5.90 1.55 -2.41
N ALA A 32 6.85 0.64 -2.57
CA ALA A 32 7.33 0.23 -3.89
C ALA A 32 7.39 -1.30 -3.97
N ILE A 33 7.14 -1.81 -5.16
CA ILE A 33 7.45 -3.20 -5.51
C ILE A 33 8.86 -3.18 -6.11
N CYS A 34 9.70 -4.11 -5.68
CA CYS A 34 11.10 -4.18 -6.09
C CYS A 34 11.46 -5.60 -6.51
N THR A 35 12.35 -5.73 -7.49
CA THR A 35 12.89 -7.01 -7.94
C THR A 35 14.40 -6.91 -8.15
N MET A 36 15.09 -8.04 -8.14
CA MET A 36 16.51 -8.08 -8.49
C MET A 36 16.68 -7.66 -9.95
N ARG A 37 17.64 -6.77 -10.24
CA ARG A 37 17.93 -6.30 -11.61
C ARG A 37 18.09 -7.45 -12.61
N LYS A 38 18.77 -8.54 -12.21
CA LYS A 38 18.96 -9.75 -13.05
C LYS A 38 17.66 -10.51 -13.35
N LYS A 39 16.66 -10.43 -12.47
CA LYS A 39 15.37 -11.13 -12.61
C LYS A 39 14.33 -10.30 -13.37
N ASN A 40 14.59 -9.03 -13.66
CA ASN A 40 13.63 -8.17 -14.37
C ASN A 40 13.35 -8.61 -15.83
N ARG A 41 14.21 -9.46 -16.40
CA ARG A 41 14.01 -10.07 -17.73
C ARG A 41 13.27 -11.42 -17.67
N SER A 42 12.99 -11.94 -16.48
CA SER A 42 12.24 -13.19 -16.33
C SER A 42 10.79 -12.96 -16.77
N PRO A 43 10.22 -13.80 -17.65
CA PRO A 43 8.82 -13.68 -18.07
C PRO A 43 7.84 -13.66 -16.89
N GLN A 44 8.15 -14.41 -15.81
CA GLN A 44 7.33 -14.46 -14.60
C GLN A 44 7.29 -13.11 -13.87
N VAL A 45 8.43 -12.40 -13.82
CA VAL A 45 8.53 -11.08 -13.18
C VAL A 45 7.84 -10.03 -14.04
N GLN A 46 7.92 -10.15 -15.37
CA GLN A 46 7.21 -9.26 -16.28
C GLN A 46 5.69 -9.42 -16.17
N ALA A 47 5.18 -10.65 -16.19
CA ALA A 47 3.76 -10.93 -15.98
C ALA A 47 3.25 -10.42 -14.63
N PHE A 48 4.05 -10.59 -13.56
CA PHE A 48 3.72 -10.01 -12.27
C PHE A 48 3.64 -8.48 -12.32
N TRP A 49 4.55 -7.82 -13.04
CA TRP A 49 4.52 -6.37 -13.20
C TRP A 49 3.30 -5.89 -13.97
N GLU A 50 2.90 -6.60 -15.02
CA GLU A 50 1.68 -6.29 -15.76
C GLU A 50 0.46 -6.35 -14.82
N ILE A 51 0.35 -7.37 -13.97
CA ILE A 51 -0.73 -7.48 -12.98
C ILE A 51 -0.65 -6.34 -11.95
N ALA A 52 0.53 -6.10 -11.39
CA ALA A 52 0.72 -5.12 -10.31
C ALA A 52 0.50 -3.66 -10.79
N THR A 53 0.70 -3.39 -12.07
CA THR A 53 0.48 -2.07 -12.70
C THR A 53 -0.86 -1.96 -13.42
N SER A 54 -1.58 -3.07 -13.57
CA SER A 54 -2.97 -3.09 -14.05
C SER A 54 -3.85 -2.49 -12.97
N THR A 55 -3.97 -1.17 -13.00
CA THR A 55 -4.76 -0.42 -12.04
C THR A 55 -6.23 -0.84 -12.12
N GLU A 56 -6.76 -1.47 -11.08
CA GLU A 56 -8.18 -1.32 -10.79
C GLU A 56 -8.39 0.09 -10.25
N LYS A 57 -9.22 0.89 -10.93
CA LYS A 57 -9.71 2.17 -10.42
C LYS A 57 -10.36 1.90 -9.06
N GLY A 58 -9.70 2.32 -7.99
CA GLY A 58 -10.32 2.38 -6.68
C GLY A 58 -11.65 3.11 -6.80
N ASP A 59 -12.71 2.43 -6.36
CA ASP A 59 -14.08 2.86 -6.34
C ASP A 59 -14.17 4.29 -5.77
N LYS A 60 -14.38 5.28 -6.64
CA LYS A 60 -14.75 6.64 -6.21
C LYS A 60 -16.19 6.56 -5.76
N LYS A 61 -16.41 6.19 -4.50
CA LYS A 61 -17.70 6.32 -3.87
C LYS A 61 -17.99 7.80 -3.64
N VAL A 62 -18.86 8.32 -4.54
CA VAL A 62 -19.57 9.60 -4.46
C VAL A 62 -20.41 9.66 -3.18
#